data_AF-A0AAD2AP40-F1
#
_entry.id   AF-A0AAD2AP40-F1
#
_cell.length_a   1.000
_cell.length_b   1.000
_cell.length_c   1.000
_cell.angle_alpha   90.00
_cell.angle_beta   90.00
_cell.angle_gamma   90.00
#
_symmetry.space_group_name_H-M   'P 1'
#
loop_
_entity.id
_entity.type
_entity.pdbx_description
1 polymer ?
#
loop_
_entity_poly.entity_id
_entity_poly.type
_entity_poly.pdbx_seq_one_letter_code
_entity_poly.pdbx_strand_id
1 'polypeptide(L)'
;MNARHIGVWLATALAGSTLAASRDHLAGQLPTRVVIARGGDAWSGQLRGMRFLPTLGTLDAPAPTDLWEAGRLLDRAAADARQLWTFRAGESTARVPVPLRWEALSAPQQAAIDADEKLGRQRIDYLRGVRNGEYGDPGLRPRASVLGAMRGARVQLLGPPGFVLDARHAAFRQTHARRPWMVYVGANDGMLHGFDALTGAERFAVMSDAVLPTAVRNTSPGQPVPAPVCRRPFAADAWTGAQWHSVLACANGVMGRGLFLVDITDPMSSEPAPMLAYDDSDDTAVGRVEGPIPVVPLTDSDNGPARWFAISGNGEGDANADSRLLLLALDQPRTSPWQPDRTAYAMTVPRAGSRGGLGAPAVALGPQGTATLAYAPDTQGQIWRFDLSRGPTWRQALGTNETQRRTPFFKATSRGGSLQRVLGPILLAATTGGPLLVFTAIDAHGAATVYGVADTGTSGNLSRDNLSRLNANEDADGVVIRADGGGASNGWHVDLPKGQAVDDLTAAGTHGVLLTTRDASGRERAYLLDPRTGLPPNKDGRTGHVLTGTPLITMHAAPPAHMPGGVAVQAVHTTMWQLNGERAQRLESRSYTRQLGRLSWREVTEAGTR
;
A
#
# COMPACT_ATOMS: atom_id res chain seq x y z
N MET A 1 -36.21 -9.49 25.88
CA MET A 1 -35.89 -8.04 25.89
C MET A 1 -34.49 -7.90 25.29
N ASN A 2 -34.30 -7.89 23.97
CA ASN A 2 -34.41 -6.77 23.01
C ASN A 2 -33.80 -5.47 23.59
N ALA A 3 -32.80 -4.79 23.02
CA ALA A 3 -32.13 -4.91 21.72
C ALA A 3 -30.74 -4.21 21.75
N ARG A 4 -29.84 -4.79 20.93
CA ARG A 4 -28.68 -4.24 20.21
C ARG A 4 -28.35 -2.73 20.34
N HIS A 5 -27.14 -2.45 20.80
CA HIS A 5 -26.34 -1.29 20.37
C HIS A 5 -24.98 -1.77 19.86
N ILE A 6 -24.80 -1.78 18.54
CA ILE A 6 -23.49 -1.94 17.88
C ILE A 6 -23.32 -0.73 16.98
N GLY A 7 -22.55 0.25 17.43
CA GLY A 7 -22.03 1.33 16.60
C GLY A 7 -20.72 0.88 15.96
N VAL A 8 -20.75 0.66 14.66
CA VAL A 8 -19.60 0.33 13.81
C VAL A 8 -18.87 1.63 13.44
N TRP A 9 -17.57 1.73 13.75
CA TRP A 9 -16.70 2.77 13.19
C TRP A 9 -15.60 2.10 12.35
N LEU A 10 -15.72 2.27 11.03
CA LEU A 10 -14.61 2.14 10.11
C LEU A 10 -14.06 3.55 9.92
N ALA A 11 -12.78 3.75 10.24
CA ALA A 11 -12.07 4.95 9.84
C ALA A 11 -11.99 5.04 8.31
N THR A 12 -12.21 6.25 7.80
CA THR A 12 -12.04 6.72 6.41
C THR A 12 -13.00 6.20 5.34
N ALA A 13 -14.02 7.02 5.05
CA ALA A 13 -14.42 7.35 3.69
C ALA A 13 -15.01 8.79 3.69
N LEU A 14 -14.15 9.81 3.54
CA LEU A 14 -14.60 11.06 2.93
C LEU A 14 -14.77 10.82 1.42
N ALA A 15 -15.77 10.02 1.06
CA ALA A 15 -16.38 10.11 -0.25
C ALA A 15 -17.36 11.28 -0.17
N GLY A 16 -16.86 12.48 -0.47
CA GLY A 16 -17.73 13.60 -0.76
C GLY A 16 -18.72 13.15 -1.82
N SER A 17 -20.00 13.21 -1.48
CA SER A 17 -21.08 13.17 -2.45
C SER A 17 -20.80 14.23 -3.51
N THR A 18 -20.42 13.82 -4.72
CA THR A 18 -20.38 14.71 -5.87
C THR A 18 -21.82 15.05 -6.23
N LEU A 19 -22.38 16.05 -5.57
CA LEU A 19 -23.28 16.98 -6.24
C LEU A 19 -22.47 17.53 -7.41
N ALA A 20 -23.07 17.49 -8.61
CA ALA A 20 -22.46 17.88 -9.87
C ALA A 20 -21.50 19.05 -9.68
N ALA A 21 -20.19 18.79 -9.85
CA ALA A 21 -19.20 19.84 -9.82
C ALA A 21 -19.59 20.86 -10.88
N SER A 22 -19.95 22.06 -10.44
CA SER A 22 -19.98 23.23 -11.31
C SER A 22 -18.63 23.30 -12.02
N ARG A 23 -18.63 23.71 -13.30
CA ARG A 23 -17.48 23.65 -14.21
C ARG A 23 -16.23 24.43 -13.75
N ASP A 24 -16.29 25.13 -12.61
CA ASP A 24 -15.25 26.03 -12.11
C ASP A 24 -14.44 25.51 -10.91
N HIS A 25 -14.69 24.29 -10.42
CA HIS A 25 -13.85 23.68 -9.36
C HIS A 25 -12.77 22.76 -9.93
N LEU A 26 -11.50 22.99 -9.53
CA LEU A 26 -10.32 22.15 -9.87
C LEU A 26 -10.54 20.65 -9.66
N ALA A 27 -11.37 20.25 -8.68
CA ALA A 27 -11.73 18.85 -8.43
C ALA A 27 -12.43 18.17 -9.62
N GLY A 28 -13.15 18.92 -10.46
CA GLY A 28 -13.79 18.40 -11.68
C GLY A 28 -12.85 18.23 -12.87
N GLN A 29 -11.61 18.71 -12.76
CA GLN A 29 -10.58 18.63 -13.81
C GLN A 29 -9.55 17.53 -13.56
N LEU A 30 -9.51 16.96 -12.35
CA LEU A 30 -8.61 15.86 -12.03
C LEU A 30 -8.91 14.63 -12.90
N PRO A 31 -7.88 13.84 -13.25
CA PRO A 31 -8.08 12.50 -13.76
C PRO A 31 -8.99 11.73 -12.83
N THR A 32 -9.97 11.03 -13.40
CA THR A 32 -10.80 10.14 -12.59
C THR A 32 -10.06 8.84 -12.36
N ARG A 33 -9.09 8.49 -13.21
CA ARG A 33 -8.25 7.30 -13.08
C ARG A 33 -6.80 7.62 -13.41
N VAL A 34 -5.91 6.98 -12.66
CA VAL A 34 -4.48 6.94 -12.95
C VAL A 34 -4.12 5.47 -13.21
N VAL A 35 -3.53 5.20 -14.37
CA VAL A 35 -3.27 3.84 -14.84
C VAL A 35 -1.77 3.67 -15.06
N ILE A 36 -1.22 2.60 -14.49
CA ILE A 36 0.13 2.13 -14.77
C ILE A 36 0.07 1.20 -15.99
N ALA A 37 0.88 1.48 -17.00
CA ALA A 37 1.03 0.66 -18.19
C ALA A 37 2.50 0.29 -18.42
N ARG A 38 2.72 -0.74 -19.25
CA ARG A 38 4.07 -1.15 -19.67
C ARG A 38 4.62 -0.12 -20.65
N GLY A 39 5.91 0.20 -20.55
CA GLY A 39 6.60 1.04 -21.53
C GLY A 39 7.00 0.27 -22.79
N GLY A 40 7.80 0.92 -23.64
CA GLY A 40 8.32 0.34 -24.89
C GLY A 40 9.36 -0.77 -24.68
N ASP A 41 9.84 -0.96 -23.46
CA ASP A 41 10.75 -2.04 -23.07
C ASP A 41 10.49 -2.47 -21.61
N ALA A 42 11.29 -3.41 -21.10
CA ALA A 42 11.14 -3.92 -19.74
C ALA A 42 11.58 -2.92 -18.65
N TRP A 43 12.47 -1.99 -18.96
CA TRP A 43 12.96 -0.98 -18.02
C TRP A 43 11.98 0.18 -17.84
N SER A 44 11.27 0.56 -18.90
CA SER A 44 10.47 1.78 -18.99
C SER A 44 9.01 1.53 -18.60
N GLY A 45 8.40 2.53 -17.95
CA GLY A 45 6.99 2.52 -17.56
C GLY A 45 6.18 3.65 -18.19
N GLN A 46 4.86 3.53 -18.15
CA GLN A 46 3.93 4.62 -18.49
C GLN A 46 2.98 4.86 -17.33
N LEU A 47 2.72 6.13 -17.05
CA LEU A 47 1.76 6.57 -16.04
C LEU A 47 0.77 7.54 -16.69
N ARG A 48 -0.48 7.12 -16.80
CA ARG A 48 -1.51 7.81 -17.59
C ARG A 48 -2.59 8.36 -16.68
N GLY A 49 -2.86 9.65 -16.77
CA GLY A 49 -4.04 10.29 -16.18
C GLY A 49 -5.18 10.28 -17.18
N MET A 50 -6.33 9.72 -16.81
CA MET A 50 -7.46 9.53 -17.71
C MET A 50 -8.78 9.99 -17.08
N ARG A 51 -9.72 10.45 -17.92
CA ARG A 51 -11.10 10.74 -17.51
C ARG A 51 -12.04 9.64 -17.98
N PHE A 52 -12.30 8.69 -17.11
CA PHE A 52 -13.25 7.59 -17.30
C PHE A 52 -14.42 7.68 -16.31
N LEU A 53 -15.60 8.04 -16.83
CA LEU A 53 -16.86 8.16 -16.07
C LEU A 53 -18.00 7.48 -16.84
N PRO A 54 -17.99 6.13 -16.93
CA PRO A 54 -19.10 5.41 -17.55
C PRO A 54 -20.38 5.56 -16.72
N THR A 55 -21.53 5.53 -17.40
CA THR A 55 -22.84 5.47 -16.73
C THR A 55 -23.15 4.05 -16.28
N LEU A 56 -24.10 3.86 -15.36
CA LEU A 56 -24.45 2.53 -14.84
C LEU A 56 -24.87 1.52 -15.92
N GLY A 57 -25.51 1.98 -17.00
CA GLY A 57 -25.96 1.14 -18.11
C GLY A 57 -24.88 0.82 -19.14
N THR A 58 -23.70 1.43 -19.03
CA THR A 58 -22.62 1.24 -20.00
C THR A 58 -22.09 -0.20 -19.90
N LEU A 59 -22.10 -0.92 -21.02
CA LEU A 59 -21.51 -2.26 -21.16
C LEU A 59 -20.13 -2.20 -21.82
N ASP A 60 -19.95 -1.25 -22.71
CA ASP A 60 -18.74 -1.00 -23.47
C ASP A 60 -18.66 0.50 -23.79
N ALA A 61 -17.45 1.03 -23.87
CA ALA A 61 -17.18 2.43 -24.15
C ALA A 61 -15.84 2.57 -24.89
N PRO A 62 -15.63 3.65 -25.67
CA PRO A 62 -14.29 4.01 -26.13
C PRO A 62 -13.34 4.15 -24.94
N ALA A 63 -12.07 3.75 -25.13
CA ALA A 63 -11.04 3.98 -24.14
C ALA A 63 -10.91 5.50 -23.94
N PRO A 64 -10.80 5.95 -22.68
CA PRO A 64 -10.67 7.36 -22.40
C PRO A 64 -9.37 7.89 -22.97
N THR A 65 -9.38 9.12 -23.49
CA THR A 65 -8.15 9.80 -23.89
C THR A 65 -7.32 10.15 -22.67
N ASP A 66 -6.00 10.09 -22.81
CA ASP A 66 -5.09 10.56 -21.77
C ASP A 66 -5.20 12.08 -21.64
N LEU A 67 -5.41 12.54 -20.41
CA LEU A 67 -5.22 13.95 -20.05
C LEU A 67 -3.73 14.29 -20.05
N TRP A 68 -2.92 13.35 -19.56
CA TRP A 68 -1.46 13.43 -19.55
C TRP A 68 -0.86 12.03 -19.49
N GLU A 69 0.39 11.91 -19.93
CA GLU A 69 1.22 10.71 -19.78
C GLU A 69 2.59 11.15 -19.24
N ALA A 70 2.93 10.72 -18.03
CA ALA A 70 4.05 11.28 -17.27
C ALA A 70 5.41 10.95 -17.89
N GLY A 71 5.59 9.75 -18.48
CA GLY A 71 6.83 9.35 -19.13
C GLY A 71 7.19 10.29 -20.29
N ARG A 72 6.22 10.61 -21.15
CA ARG A 72 6.37 11.55 -22.27
C ARG A 72 6.69 12.97 -21.82
N LEU A 73 6.14 13.41 -20.68
CA LEU A 73 6.49 14.72 -20.10
C LEU A 73 7.92 14.70 -19.58
N LEU A 74 8.32 13.61 -18.91
CA LEU A 74 9.64 13.43 -18.34
C LEU A 74 10.73 13.32 -19.41
N ASP A 75 10.47 12.62 -20.51
CA ASP A 75 11.40 12.45 -21.64
C ASP A 75 11.76 13.78 -22.33
N ARG A 76 10.90 14.79 -22.18
CA ARG A 76 11.12 16.14 -22.71
C ARG A 76 11.80 17.07 -21.70
N ALA A 77 11.82 16.71 -20.43
CA ALA A 77 12.40 17.52 -19.38
C ALA A 77 13.93 17.36 -19.36
N ALA A 78 14.65 18.46 -19.20
CA ALA A 78 16.09 18.40 -18.96
C ALA A 78 16.35 17.76 -17.58
N ALA A 79 17.37 16.90 -17.49
CA ALA A 79 17.74 16.23 -16.23
C ALA A 79 18.05 17.20 -15.08
N ASP A 80 18.57 18.40 -15.40
CA ASP A 80 18.84 19.46 -14.42
C ASP A 80 17.59 20.22 -13.94
N ALA A 81 16.48 20.15 -14.67
CA ALA A 81 15.23 20.79 -14.26
C ALA A 81 14.44 19.94 -13.24
N ARG A 82 14.79 18.67 -13.09
CA ARG A 82 14.13 17.72 -12.18
C ARG A 82 14.61 17.92 -10.74
N GLN A 83 13.67 17.90 -9.80
CA GLN A 83 13.95 17.96 -8.36
C GLN A 83 14.12 16.53 -7.83
N LEU A 84 15.36 16.04 -7.80
CA LEU A 84 15.69 14.67 -7.42
C LEU A 84 16.52 14.69 -6.15
N TRP A 85 16.09 13.92 -5.15
CA TRP A 85 16.69 13.96 -3.81
C TRP A 85 17.12 12.57 -3.33
N THR A 86 18.16 12.54 -2.52
CA THR A 86 18.60 11.35 -1.78
C THR A 86 19.16 11.74 -0.42
N PHE A 87 19.56 10.77 0.39
CA PHE A 87 20.28 11.06 1.64
C PHE A 87 21.78 11.14 1.37
N ARG A 88 22.44 12.17 1.92
CA ARG A 88 23.88 12.15 2.15
C ARG A 88 24.12 11.36 3.43
N ALA A 89 24.78 10.21 3.28
CA ALA A 89 25.18 9.36 4.40
C ALA A 89 26.71 9.33 4.48
N GLY A 90 27.26 9.83 5.59
CA GLY A 90 28.69 9.85 5.85
C GLY A 90 29.11 8.78 6.87
N GLU A 91 30.21 9.01 7.57
CA GLU A 91 30.63 8.14 8.69
C GLU A 91 29.70 8.28 9.92
N SER A 92 28.96 9.38 10.02
CA SER A 92 27.93 9.56 11.04
C SER A 92 26.60 8.91 10.63
N THR A 93 25.81 8.47 11.60
CA THR A 93 24.43 7.99 11.41
C THR A 93 23.43 9.09 11.00
N ALA A 94 23.82 10.37 11.04
CA ALA A 94 22.97 11.46 10.59
C ALA A 94 22.77 11.40 9.07
N ARG A 95 21.52 11.41 8.63
CA ARG A 95 21.12 11.46 7.21
C ARG A 95 20.53 12.82 6.89
N VAL A 96 21.06 13.48 5.86
CA VAL A 96 20.58 14.79 5.41
C VAL A 96 20.12 14.69 3.95
N PRO A 97 18.91 15.17 3.61
CA PRO A 97 18.48 15.24 2.22
C PRO A 97 19.40 16.13 1.38
N VAL A 98 19.84 15.64 0.23
CA VAL A 98 20.67 16.35 -0.74
C VAL A 98 20.19 16.09 -2.17
N PRO A 99 20.50 16.96 -3.15
CA PRO A 99 20.24 16.66 -4.55
C PRO A 99 20.88 15.33 -4.97
N LEU A 100 20.20 14.54 -5.80
CA LEU A 100 20.77 13.36 -6.45
C LEU A 100 21.76 13.84 -7.53
N ARG A 101 22.95 14.25 -7.11
CA ARG A 101 24.08 14.67 -7.94
C ARG A 101 25.35 14.08 -7.36
N TRP A 102 26.29 13.72 -8.22
CA TRP A 102 27.55 13.10 -7.81
C TRP A 102 28.27 13.90 -6.72
N GLU A 103 28.40 15.21 -6.89
CA GLU A 103 29.09 16.13 -5.98
C GLU A 103 28.40 16.28 -4.62
N ALA A 104 27.09 16.01 -4.56
CA ALA A 104 26.31 16.14 -3.34
C ALA A 104 26.42 14.91 -2.43
N LEU A 105 26.82 13.75 -2.99
CA LEU A 105 27.06 12.52 -2.25
C LEU A 105 28.31 12.62 -1.38
N SER A 106 28.36 11.81 -0.31
CA SER A 106 29.55 11.69 0.52
C SER A 106 30.67 10.91 -0.20
N ALA A 107 31.91 11.04 0.25
CA ALA A 107 33.03 10.27 -0.29
C ALA A 107 32.81 8.73 -0.17
N PRO A 108 32.30 8.19 0.97
CA PRO A 108 31.92 6.77 1.04
C PRO A 108 30.85 6.37 0.03
N GLN A 109 29.83 7.21 -0.19
CA GLN A 109 28.79 6.93 -1.19
C GLN A 109 29.36 6.93 -2.61
N GLN A 110 30.20 7.92 -2.95
CA GLN A 110 30.88 7.97 -4.24
C GLN A 110 31.73 6.73 -4.45
N ALA A 111 32.55 6.32 -3.47
CA ALA A 111 33.39 5.13 -3.56
C ALA A 111 32.56 3.84 -3.77
N ALA A 112 31.43 3.70 -3.05
CA ALA A 112 30.54 2.55 -3.20
C ALA A 112 29.86 2.47 -4.59
N ILE A 113 29.64 3.62 -5.23
CA ILE A 113 28.95 3.74 -6.52
C ILE A 113 29.92 3.65 -7.71
N ASP A 114 31.14 4.17 -7.56
CA ASP A 114 32.11 4.24 -8.65
C ASP A 114 32.62 2.84 -9.03
N ALA A 115 32.94 2.02 -8.01
CA ALA A 115 33.55 0.68 -8.16
C ALA A 115 34.63 0.62 -9.27
N ASP A 116 35.01 -0.58 -9.73
CA ASP A 116 36.17 -0.76 -10.63
C ASP A 116 36.01 -0.08 -12.01
N GLU A 117 34.78 0.28 -12.40
CA GLU A 117 34.46 0.79 -13.74
C GLU A 117 34.57 2.32 -13.87
N LYS A 118 34.66 3.06 -12.76
CA LYS A 118 34.75 4.54 -12.73
C LYS A 118 33.62 5.23 -13.50
N LEU A 119 32.43 4.62 -13.50
CA LEU A 119 31.22 5.10 -14.17
C LEU A 119 30.22 5.76 -13.21
N GLY A 120 30.59 5.97 -11.95
CA GLY A 120 29.64 6.38 -10.91
C GLY A 120 28.90 7.67 -11.27
N ARG A 121 29.63 8.66 -11.81
CA ARG A 121 29.07 9.92 -12.30
C ARG A 121 28.07 9.71 -13.44
N GLN A 122 28.44 8.96 -14.48
CA GLN A 122 27.58 8.68 -15.63
C GLN A 122 26.32 7.91 -15.22
N ARG A 123 26.43 7.00 -14.25
CA ARG A 123 25.29 6.23 -13.72
C ARG A 123 24.33 7.09 -12.91
N ILE A 124 24.85 8.03 -12.10
CA ILE A 124 24.00 9.03 -11.45
C ILE A 124 23.29 9.90 -12.49
N ASP A 125 24.01 10.39 -13.50
CA ASP A 125 23.41 11.17 -14.59
C ASP A 125 22.35 10.38 -15.38
N TYR A 126 22.58 9.08 -15.59
CA TYR A 126 21.58 8.18 -16.18
C TYR A 126 20.30 8.12 -15.34
N LEU A 127 20.40 7.91 -14.03
CA LEU A 127 19.24 7.88 -13.12
C LEU A 127 18.49 9.23 -13.11
N ARG A 128 19.22 10.34 -13.28
CA ARG A 128 18.64 11.68 -13.41
C ARG A 128 17.94 11.92 -14.76
N GLY A 129 18.18 11.08 -15.76
CA GLY A 129 17.54 11.15 -17.08
C GLY A 129 18.47 11.59 -18.22
N VAL A 130 19.77 11.72 -17.99
CA VAL A 130 20.75 11.94 -19.07
C VAL A 130 20.84 10.67 -19.91
N ARG A 131 20.71 10.83 -21.23
CA ARG A 131 20.65 9.69 -22.18
C ARG A 131 21.97 9.36 -22.86
N ASN A 132 23.03 10.11 -22.56
CA ASN A 132 24.35 9.88 -23.13
C ASN A 132 24.91 8.53 -22.65
N GLY A 133 25.47 7.72 -23.56
CA GLY A 133 26.05 6.42 -23.23
C GLY A 133 25.07 5.23 -23.18
N GLU A 134 23.78 5.45 -23.46
CA GLU A 134 22.78 4.36 -23.62
C GLU A 134 23.02 3.48 -24.86
N TYR A 135 23.77 4.00 -25.84
CA TYR A 135 24.17 3.31 -27.07
C TYR A 135 25.67 3.53 -27.30
N GLY A 136 26.49 2.50 -27.08
CA GLY A 136 27.95 2.56 -27.22
C GLY A 136 28.70 2.59 -25.88
N ASP A 137 30.01 2.85 -25.92
CA ASP A 137 30.90 3.03 -24.75
C ASP A 137 30.51 4.35 -24.04
N PRO A 138 30.13 4.37 -22.74
CA PRO A 138 30.53 3.51 -21.62
C PRO A 138 29.60 2.32 -21.30
N GLY A 139 28.65 1.98 -22.16
CA GLY A 139 27.80 0.80 -22.02
C GLY A 139 26.78 0.94 -20.89
N LEU A 140 25.87 1.91 -20.99
CA LEU A 140 24.68 1.98 -20.14
C LEU A 140 23.50 1.27 -20.81
N ARG A 141 22.51 0.89 -20.00
CA ARG A 141 21.29 0.21 -20.46
C ARG A 141 20.50 1.15 -21.39
N PRO A 142 20.11 0.69 -22.59
CA PRO A 142 19.17 1.44 -23.42
C PRO A 142 17.77 1.42 -22.81
N ARG A 143 17.09 2.58 -22.85
CA ARG A 143 15.71 2.74 -22.37
C ARG A 143 14.84 3.51 -23.37
N ALA A 144 13.56 3.15 -23.45
CA ALA A 144 12.55 3.79 -24.26
C ALA A 144 12.05 5.09 -23.62
N SER A 145 12.03 5.17 -22.28
CA SER A 145 11.67 6.36 -21.52
C SER A 145 12.54 6.49 -20.26
N VAL A 146 12.71 7.72 -19.77
CA VAL A 146 13.37 8.06 -18.51
C VAL A 146 12.62 7.47 -17.32
N LEU A 147 11.28 7.45 -17.37
CA LEU A 147 10.46 6.94 -16.27
C LEU A 147 10.57 5.41 -16.19
N GLY A 148 11.03 4.91 -15.04
CA GLY A 148 11.12 3.49 -14.78
C GLY A 148 9.77 2.76 -14.80
N ALA A 149 9.81 1.45 -15.06
CA ALA A 149 8.65 0.58 -14.98
C ALA A 149 8.14 0.51 -13.55
N MET A 150 6.82 0.59 -13.41
CA MET A 150 6.08 0.56 -12.13
C MET A 150 5.26 -0.72 -11.98
N ARG A 151 5.63 -1.79 -12.70
CA ARG A 151 4.86 -3.04 -12.68
C ARG A 151 4.81 -3.61 -11.27
N GLY A 152 3.60 -3.87 -10.78
CA GLY A 152 3.37 -4.37 -9.42
C GLY A 152 3.53 -3.30 -8.33
N ALA A 153 3.77 -2.03 -8.69
CA ALA A 153 3.65 -0.90 -7.79
C ALA A 153 2.20 -0.37 -7.77
N ARG A 154 1.89 0.48 -6.79
CA ARG A 154 0.57 1.09 -6.60
C ARG A 154 0.73 2.59 -6.49
N VAL A 155 -0.25 3.28 -7.07
CA VAL A 155 -0.39 4.72 -6.96
C VAL A 155 -0.99 5.06 -5.60
N GLN A 156 -0.31 5.91 -4.85
CA GLN A 156 -0.88 6.61 -3.70
C GLN A 156 -1.30 8.01 -4.15
N LEU A 157 -2.60 8.29 -4.11
CA LEU A 157 -3.14 9.61 -4.38
C LEU A 157 -3.24 10.37 -3.05
N LEU A 158 -2.79 11.63 -2.99
CA LEU A 158 -2.97 12.50 -1.83
C LEU A 158 -3.41 13.88 -2.28
N GLY A 159 -4.43 14.42 -1.62
CA GLY A 159 -4.91 15.79 -1.84
C GLY A 159 -4.80 16.63 -0.57
N PRO A 160 -5.72 17.60 -0.39
CA PRO A 160 -5.88 18.31 0.88
C PRO A 160 -5.99 17.34 2.08
N PRO A 161 -5.51 17.74 3.27
CA PRO A 161 -5.54 16.90 4.47
C PRO A 161 -6.90 16.29 4.75
N GLY A 162 -6.87 15.02 5.15
CA GLY A 162 -8.05 14.24 5.50
C GLY A 162 -8.66 14.68 6.83
N PHE A 163 -9.50 13.85 7.43
CA PHE A 163 -9.94 14.03 8.81
C PHE A 163 -9.21 13.02 9.69
N VAL A 164 -8.71 13.48 10.84
CA VAL A 164 -8.10 12.66 11.89
C VAL A 164 -8.82 12.94 13.21
N LEU A 165 -9.04 11.89 14.03
CA LEU A 165 -9.69 11.96 15.35
C LEU A 165 -8.78 12.61 16.42
N ASP A 166 -8.18 13.75 16.08
CA ASP A 166 -7.35 14.55 16.96
C ASP A 166 -7.68 16.03 16.72
N ALA A 167 -8.14 16.73 17.77
CA ALA A 167 -8.57 18.12 17.67
C ALA A 167 -7.46 19.05 17.16
N ARG A 168 -6.19 18.71 17.40
CA ARG A 168 -5.03 19.50 16.95
C ARG A 168 -4.89 19.51 15.42
N HIS A 169 -5.49 18.55 14.72
CA HIS A 169 -5.42 18.45 13.25
C HIS A 169 -6.22 19.54 12.53
N ALA A 170 -7.19 20.17 13.20
CA ALA A 170 -8.09 21.15 12.60
C ALA A 170 -7.34 22.33 11.93
N ALA A 171 -6.33 22.89 12.62
CA ALA A 171 -5.54 24.00 12.07
C ALA A 171 -4.74 23.58 10.82
N PHE A 172 -4.11 22.39 10.85
CA PHE A 172 -3.39 21.85 9.71
C PHE A 172 -4.28 21.66 8.48
N ARG A 173 -5.50 21.14 8.68
CA ARG A 173 -6.49 21.00 7.61
C ARG A 173 -6.88 22.33 6.98
N GLN A 174 -7.01 23.38 7.80
CA GLN A 174 -7.34 24.73 7.30
C GLN A 174 -6.18 25.31 6.50
N THR A 175 -4.96 25.24 7.03
CA THR A 175 -3.75 25.74 6.36
C THR A 175 -3.51 25.08 5.00
N HIS A 176 -3.69 23.76 4.91
CA HIS A 176 -3.42 23.01 3.68
C HIS A 176 -4.70 22.61 2.91
N ALA A 177 -5.82 23.29 3.13
CA ALA A 177 -7.11 23.02 2.48
C ALA A 177 -7.05 23.09 0.93
N ARG A 178 -6.04 23.79 0.39
CA ARG A 178 -5.81 23.98 -1.04
C ARG A 178 -4.59 23.22 -1.58
N ARG A 179 -4.00 22.30 -0.82
CA ARG A 179 -2.88 21.48 -1.31
C ARG A 179 -3.29 20.78 -2.61
N PRO A 180 -2.48 20.85 -3.69
CA PRO A 180 -2.80 20.19 -4.94
C PRO A 180 -2.88 18.68 -4.74
N TRP A 181 -3.63 18.03 -5.61
CA TRP A 181 -3.66 16.57 -5.66
C TRP A 181 -2.38 16.05 -6.30
N MET A 182 -1.77 15.06 -5.67
CA MET A 182 -0.50 14.46 -6.04
C MET A 182 -0.65 12.95 -6.21
N VAL A 183 0.07 12.41 -7.19
CA VAL A 183 0.20 10.99 -7.48
C VAL A 183 1.60 10.55 -7.10
N TYR A 184 1.70 9.64 -6.13
CA TYR A 184 2.96 9.04 -5.71
C TYR A 184 3.08 7.59 -6.15
N VAL A 185 4.20 7.23 -6.76
CA VAL A 185 4.44 5.87 -7.23
C VAL A 185 5.94 5.57 -7.26
N GLY A 186 6.31 4.38 -6.78
CA GLY A 186 7.68 3.89 -6.88
C GLY A 186 7.95 3.20 -8.22
N ALA A 187 9.16 3.38 -8.75
CA ALA A 187 9.61 2.80 -10.01
C ALA A 187 10.88 1.94 -9.83
N ASN A 188 11.22 1.17 -10.86
CA ASN A 188 12.38 0.26 -10.89
C ASN A 188 13.74 0.98 -11.06
N ASP A 189 13.74 2.27 -11.35
CA ASP A 189 14.91 3.16 -11.29
C ASP A 189 15.36 3.44 -9.84
N GLY A 190 14.57 3.00 -8.85
CA GLY A 190 14.88 3.14 -7.43
C GLY A 190 14.28 4.39 -6.80
N MET A 191 13.45 5.16 -7.52
CA MET A 191 12.85 6.39 -7.02
C MET A 191 11.37 6.23 -6.69
N LEU A 192 10.95 6.92 -5.62
CA LEU A 192 9.57 7.32 -5.41
C LEU A 192 9.35 8.64 -6.14
N HIS A 193 8.47 8.64 -7.14
CA HIS A 193 8.11 9.85 -7.88
C HIS A 193 6.84 10.48 -7.32
N GLY A 194 6.79 11.81 -7.29
CA GLY A 194 5.61 12.62 -7.00
C GLY A 194 5.20 13.46 -8.21
N PHE A 195 4.06 13.14 -8.80
CA PHE A 195 3.49 13.87 -9.94
C PHE A 195 2.29 14.72 -9.52
N ASP A 196 2.16 15.89 -10.10
CA ASP A 196 0.94 16.69 -10.03
C ASP A 196 -0.21 15.92 -10.70
N ALA A 197 -1.27 15.61 -9.95
CA ALA A 197 -2.33 14.76 -10.46
C ALA A 197 -3.10 15.41 -11.61
N LEU A 198 -3.16 16.75 -11.68
CA LEU A 198 -3.89 17.47 -12.71
C LEU A 198 -3.12 17.49 -14.04
N THR A 199 -1.82 17.73 -13.98
CA THR A 199 -0.98 18.00 -15.15
C THR A 199 -0.07 16.84 -15.56
N GLY A 200 0.18 15.89 -14.65
CA GLY A 200 1.15 14.81 -14.85
C GLY A 200 2.61 15.24 -14.72
N ALA A 201 2.88 16.51 -14.39
CA ALA A 201 4.24 17.03 -14.23
C ALA A 201 4.90 16.43 -12.98
N GLU A 202 6.13 15.93 -13.13
CA GLU A 202 6.94 15.49 -11.97
C GLU A 202 7.29 16.72 -11.12
N ARG A 203 6.93 16.69 -9.84
CA ARG A 203 7.28 17.74 -8.88
C ARG A 203 8.59 17.43 -8.18
N PHE A 204 8.76 16.16 -7.79
CA PHE A 204 10.01 15.67 -7.23
C PHE A 204 10.10 14.14 -7.37
N ALA A 205 11.30 13.60 -7.17
CA ALA A 205 11.49 12.19 -6.89
C ALA A 205 12.54 11.98 -5.79
N VAL A 206 12.38 10.91 -5.00
CA VAL A 206 13.22 10.61 -3.83
C VAL A 206 13.76 9.20 -3.91
N MET A 207 15.04 9.03 -3.59
CA MET A 207 15.71 7.73 -3.47
C MET A 207 16.39 7.60 -2.09
N SER A 208 16.17 6.49 -1.39
CA SER A 208 16.95 6.16 -0.19
C SER A 208 18.42 5.90 -0.55
N ASP A 209 19.35 6.31 0.31
CA ASP A 209 20.77 6.01 0.17
C ASP A 209 21.05 4.50 0.15
N ALA A 210 20.28 3.70 0.90
CA ALA A 210 20.37 2.24 0.86
C ALA A 210 19.98 1.62 -0.49
N VAL A 211 19.30 2.38 -1.37
CA VAL A 211 18.90 1.95 -2.72
C VAL A 211 19.96 2.30 -3.78
N LEU A 212 20.78 3.35 -3.54
CA LEU A 212 21.74 3.88 -4.50
C LEU A 212 22.64 2.80 -5.15
N PRO A 213 23.29 1.89 -4.40
CA PRO A 213 24.21 0.92 -5.01
C PRO A 213 23.51 -0.03 -5.99
N THR A 214 22.27 -0.44 -5.70
CA THR A 214 21.48 -1.31 -6.57
C THR A 214 20.95 -0.55 -7.78
N ALA A 215 20.42 0.66 -7.59
CA ALA A 215 19.94 1.49 -8.69
C ALA A 215 21.04 1.74 -9.73
N VAL A 216 22.24 2.12 -9.27
CA VAL A 216 23.45 2.33 -10.07
C VAL A 216 23.85 1.05 -10.81
N ARG A 217 23.95 -0.09 -10.13
CA ARG A 217 24.29 -1.37 -10.77
C ARG A 217 23.33 -1.69 -11.92
N ASN A 218 22.03 -1.51 -11.70
CA ASN A 218 20.98 -1.86 -12.67
C ASN A 218 20.94 -0.97 -13.93
N THR A 219 21.66 0.15 -13.92
CA THR A 219 21.90 0.98 -15.12
C THR A 219 22.79 0.28 -16.15
N SER A 220 23.49 -0.79 -15.79
CA SER A 220 24.36 -1.53 -16.70
C SER A 220 23.55 -2.49 -17.59
N PRO A 221 23.93 -2.67 -18.87
CA PRO A 221 23.38 -3.68 -19.75
C PRO A 221 23.46 -5.10 -19.14
N GLY A 222 22.51 -5.95 -19.47
CA GLY A 222 22.48 -7.35 -19.03
C GLY A 222 22.04 -7.58 -17.58
N GLN A 223 21.96 -6.53 -16.74
CA GLN A 223 21.41 -6.66 -15.39
C GLN A 223 19.91 -7.01 -15.46
N PRO A 224 19.37 -7.78 -14.49
CA PRO A 224 17.94 -7.97 -14.37
C PRO A 224 17.22 -6.64 -14.14
N VAL A 225 16.01 -6.48 -14.67
CA VAL A 225 15.16 -5.35 -14.31
C VAL A 225 14.60 -5.60 -12.91
N PRO A 226 14.90 -4.75 -11.91
CA PRO A 226 14.43 -4.98 -10.56
C PRO A 226 12.93 -4.69 -10.44
N ALA A 227 12.31 -5.23 -9.40
CA ALA A 227 10.98 -4.77 -9.01
C ALA A 227 11.06 -3.30 -8.53
N PRO A 228 9.97 -2.52 -8.67
CA PRO A 228 9.96 -1.13 -8.22
C PRO A 228 10.29 -0.98 -6.74
N VAL A 229 10.97 0.12 -6.38
CA VAL A 229 11.01 0.57 -4.97
C VAL A 229 9.58 0.95 -4.53
N CYS A 230 9.33 1.00 -3.22
CA CYS A 230 8.08 1.53 -2.66
C CYS A 230 6.81 1.04 -3.39
N ARG A 231 6.70 -0.28 -3.61
CA ARG A 231 5.57 -0.87 -4.37
C ARG A 231 4.20 -0.51 -3.81
N ARG A 232 4.11 -0.24 -2.51
CA ARG A 232 2.88 0.19 -1.82
C ARG A 232 3.19 1.39 -0.93
N PRO A 233 3.27 2.60 -1.50
CA PRO A 233 3.43 3.81 -0.72
C PRO A 233 2.24 3.96 0.23
N PHE A 234 2.50 4.38 1.46
CA PHE A 234 1.44 4.66 2.44
C PHE A 234 1.57 6.11 2.88
N ALA A 235 0.52 6.90 2.73
CA ALA A 235 0.50 8.29 3.16
C ALA A 235 -0.53 8.53 4.27
N ALA A 236 -0.15 9.30 5.29
CA ALA A 236 -1.05 9.76 6.33
C ALA A 236 -0.64 11.14 6.84
N ASP A 237 -1.60 11.88 7.38
CA ASP A 237 -1.30 13.04 8.22
C ASP A 237 -0.94 12.51 9.62
N ALA A 238 0.18 12.97 10.16
CA ALA A 238 0.70 12.53 11.45
C ALA A 238 1.29 13.68 12.27
N TRP A 239 1.22 13.56 13.60
CA TRP A 239 1.87 14.49 14.53
C TRP A 239 3.32 14.08 14.77
N THR A 240 4.28 14.94 14.42
CA THR A 240 5.72 14.65 14.53
C THR A 240 6.35 15.28 15.78
N GLY A 241 5.60 15.30 16.89
CA GLY A 241 6.03 15.86 18.18
C GLY A 241 5.72 17.34 18.37
N ALA A 242 5.83 18.16 17.32
CA ALA A 242 5.61 19.61 17.39
C ALA A 242 4.47 20.13 16.50
N GLN A 243 4.27 19.53 15.33
CA GLN A 243 3.25 19.95 14.36
C GLN A 243 2.76 18.76 13.54
N TRP A 244 1.68 18.98 12.80
CA TRP A 244 1.17 18.02 11.84
C TRP A 244 1.94 18.11 10.53
N HIS A 245 2.19 16.94 9.95
CA HIS A 245 2.77 16.79 8.62
C HIS A 245 2.00 15.71 7.85
N SER A 246 1.98 15.80 6.52
CA SER A 246 1.63 14.67 5.68
C SER A 246 2.89 13.89 5.38
N VAL A 247 2.96 12.64 5.82
CA VAL A 247 4.14 11.77 5.71
C VAL A 247 3.81 10.60 4.80
N LEU A 248 4.73 10.26 3.90
CA LEU A 248 4.67 9.09 3.04
C LEU A 248 5.76 8.11 3.41
N ALA A 249 5.37 6.89 3.79
CA ALA A 249 6.26 5.80 4.15
C ALA A 249 6.45 4.83 2.97
N CYS A 250 7.70 4.44 2.76
CA CYS A 250 8.16 3.62 1.65
C CYS A 250 9.12 2.53 2.10
N ALA A 251 8.87 1.32 1.64
CA ALA A 251 9.79 0.21 1.80
C ALA A 251 10.78 0.16 0.63
N ASN A 252 12.07 -0.14 0.91
CA ASN A 252 13.08 -0.27 -0.13
C ASN A 252 12.94 -1.56 -0.96
N GLY A 253 12.32 -2.60 -0.40
CA GLY A 253 12.07 -3.87 -1.10
C GLY A 253 13.36 -4.57 -1.54
N VAL A 254 13.38 -5.06 -2.78
CA VAL A 254 14.56 -5.74 -3.34
C VAL A 254 15.70 -4.78 -3.72
N MET A 255 15.45 -3.47 -3.70
CA MET A 255 16.44 -2.47 -4.09
C MET A 255 17.44 -2.14 -2.97
N GLY A 256 17.03 -2.27 -1.71
CA GLY A 256 17.86 -1.99 -0.54
C GLY A 256 17.23 -2.52 0.74
N ARG A 257 17.99 -2.56 1.83
CA ARG A 257 17.45 -2.93 3.16
C ARG A 257 16.72 -1.73 3.77
N GLY A 258 15.77 -2.01 4.65
CA GLY A 258 15.06 -0.97 5.39
C GLY A 258 13.98 -0.20 4.62
N LEU A 259 13.66 0.96 5.16
CA LEU A 259 12.55 1.82 4.73
C LEU A 259 12.93 3.30 4.87
N PHE A 260 12.15 4.17 4.23
CA PHE A 260 12.27 5.62 4.35
C PHE A 260 10.90 6.29 4.40
N LEU A 261 10.87 7.49 4.97
CA LEU A 261 9.71 8.35 5.06
C LEU A 261 10.05 9.72 4.48
N VAL A 262 9.10 10.29 3.76
CA VAL A 262 9.21 11.61 3.14
C VAL A 262 8.09 12.49 3.66
N ASP A 263 8.44 13.70 4.09
CA ASP A 263 7.47 14.74 4.40
C ASP A 263 6.95 15.36 3.09
N ILE A 264 5.68 15.14 2.81
CA ILE A 264 5.00 15.57 1.59
C ILE A 264 3.94 16.63 1.89
N THR A 265 4.12 17.37 3.00
CA THR A 265 3.21 18.44 3.42
C THR A 265 3.11 19.55 2.37
N ASP A 266 4.25 19.96 1.81
CA ASP A 266 4.35 20.92 0.72
C ASP A 266 4.97 20.27 -0.54
N PRO A 267 4.15 19.65 -1.40
CA PRO A 267 4.63 18.94 -2.57
C PRO A 267 5.11 19.86 -3.70
N MET A 268 4.96 21.19 -3.55
CA MET A 268 5.33 22.18 -4.57
C MET A 268 6.66 22.87 -4.26
N SER A 269 7.25 22.59 -3.10
CA SER A 269 8.55 23.12 -2.70
C SER A 269 9.65 22.68 -3.68
N SER A 270 10.56 23.61 -3.99
CA SER A 270 11.81 23.33 -4.70
C SER A 270 12.94 22.91 -3.76
N GLU A 271 12.73 22.98 -2.45
CA GLU A 271 13.71 22.54 -1.46
C GLU A 271 13.56 21.03 -1.18
N PRO A 272 14.65 20.35 -0.79
CA PRO A 272 14.59 18.94 -0.39
C PRO A 272 13.53 18.71 0.69
N ALA A 273 12.63 17.77 0.43
CA ALA A 273 11.66 17.34 1.42
C ALA A 273 12.40 16.83 2.67
N PRO A 274 11.96 17.22 3.88
CA PRO A 274 12.46 16.60 5.09
C PRO A 274 12.20 15.08 5.06
N MET A 275 13.21 14.26 5.36
CA MET A 275 13.11 12.79 5.26
C MET A 275 13.63 12.07 6.52
N LEU A 276 13.26 10.81 6.68
CA LEU A 276 13.77 9.86 7.69
C LEU A 276 14.03 8.51 7.02
N ALA A 277 14.98 7.74 7.50
CA ALA A 277 15.20 6.37 7.05
C ALA A 277 15.58 5.47 8.23
N TYR A 278 15.30 4.18 8.08
CA TYR A 278 15.64 3.14 9.06
C TYR A 278 16.06 1.87 8.31
N ASP A 279 17.32 1.48 8.43
CA ASP A 279 17.91 0.33 7.72
C ASP A 279 18.93 -0.41 8.58
N ASP A 280 19.75 -1.25 7.95
CA ASP A 280 20.71 -2.13 8.61
C ASP A 280 21.91 -1.41 9.25
N SER A 281 22.14 -0.14 8.91
CA SER A 281 23.09 0.69 9.64
C SER A 281 22.51 1.26 10.95
N ASP A 282 21.19 1.29 11.09
CA ASP A 282 20.49 1.67 12.32
C ASP A 282 20.20 0.44 13.21
N ASP A 283 19.79 -0.69 12.62
CA ASP A 283 19.63 -1.99 13.28
C ASP A 283 19.96 -3.13 12.31
N THR A 284 21.04 -3.86 12.59
CA THR A 284 21.52 -4.99 11.77
C THR A 284 20.48 -6.10 11.53
N ALA A 285 19.43 -6.20 12.36
CA ALA A 285 18.33 -7.15 12.16
C ALA A 285 17.35 -6.72 11.07
N VAL A 286 17.43 -5.47 10.56
CA VAL A 286 16.61 -4.97 9.47
C VAL A 286 17.08 -5.56 8.15
N GLY A 287 16.18 -6.27 7.48
CA GLY A 287 16.35 -6.87 6.17
C GLY A 287 15.69 -6.06 5.05
N ARG A 288 15.24 -6.78 4.02
CA ARG A 288 14.47 -6.23 2.90
C ARG A 288 13.02 -6.05 3.32
N VAL A 289 12.67 -4.84 3.70
CA VAL A 289 11.31 -4.49 4.11
C VAL A 289 10.40 -4.45 2.89
N GLU A 290 9.18 -4.97 3.03
CA GLU A 290 8.11 -4.81 2.05
C GLU A 290 6.98 -3.94 2.60
N GLY A 291 6.29 -3.22 1.71
CA GLY A 291 5.15 -2.37 2.07
C GLY A 291 3.79 -3.08 1.97
N PRO A 292 2.72 -2.48 2.54
CA PRO A 292 2.67 -1.12 3.06
C PRO A 292 3.30 -0.96 4.46
N ILE A 293 3.63 0.28 4.82
CA ILE A 293 4.11 0.66 6.16
C ILE A 293 3.05 1.61 6.77
N PRO A 294 2.07 1.10 7.54
CA PRO A 294 1.04 1.94 8.14
C PRO A 294 1.62 2.99 9.07
N VAL A 295 1.15 4.24 8.92
CA VAL A 295 1.43 5.36 9.81
C VAL A 295 0.19 5.64 10.65
N VAL A 296 0.27 5.41 11.95
CA VAL A 296 -0.89 5.38 12.84
C VAL A 296 -0.56 5.95 14.23
N PRO A 297 -1.56 6.49 14.96
CA PRO A 297 -1.37 6.88 16.35
C PRO A 297 -1.47 5.67 17.28
N LEU A 298 -0.65 5.65 18.33
CA LEU A 298 -0.72 4.70 19.43
C LEU A 298 -0.89 5.44 20.75
N THR A 299 -1.63 4.80 21.66
CA THR A 299 -1.70 5.24 23.06
C THR A 299 -0.37 4.90 23.74
N ASP A 300 0.45 5.92 23.98
CA ASP A 300 1.77 5.80 24.63
C ASP A 300 1.71 6.12 26.13
N SER A 301 0.53 6.43 26.67
CA SER A 301 0.25 6.56 28.10
C SER A 301 -1.26 6.58 28.34
N ASP A 302 -1.70 6.18 29.54
CA ASP A 302 -3.13 6.03 29.87
C ASP A 302 -3.96 7.32 29.73
N ASN A 303 -3.32 8.50 29.79
CA ASN A 303 -3.99 9.82 29.75
C ASN A 303 -3.27 10.88 28.88
N GLY A 304 -2.24 10.50 28.12
CA GLY A 304 -1.50 11.43 27.25
C GLY A 304 -2.00 11.43 25.81
N PRO A 305 -1.63 12.46 25.01
CA PRO A 305 -1.93 12.45 23.59
C PRO A 305 -1.28 11.25 22.90
N ALA A 306 -1.96 10.67 21.92
CA ALA A 306 -1.40 9.58 21.14
C ALA A 306 -0.12 10.04 20.40
N ARG A 307 0.87 9.16 20.36
CA ARG A 307 2.12 9.35 19.61
C ARG A 307 2.03 8.59 18.30
N TRP A 308 2.60 9.16 17.23
CA TRP A 308 2.49 8.59 15.89
C TRP A 308 3.70 7.75 15.53
N PHE A 309 3.44 6.59 14.92
CA PHE A 309 4.45 5.63 14.52
C PHE A 309 4.24 5.15 13.09
N ALA A 310 5.33 4.92 12.38
CA ALA A 310 5.36 4.02 11.25
C ALA A 310 5.58 2.58 11.76
N ILE A 311 4.71 1.66 11.36
CA ILE A 311 4.75 0.25 11.79
C ILE A 311 5.19 -0.62 10.61
N SER A 312 6.22 -1.44 10.83
CA SER A 312 6.77 -2.33 9.81
C SER A 312 7.20 -3.65 10.42
N GLY A 313 7.22 -4.74 9.65
CA GLY A 313 8.11 -5.86 9.98
C GLY A 313 9.56 -5.48 9.69
N ASN A 314 10.52 -6.20 10.29
CA ASN A 314 11.94 -5.96 9.99
C ASN A 314 12.37 -6.42 8.59
N GLY A 315 11.48 -7.03 7.80
CA GLY A 315 11.76 -7.47 6.45
C GLY A 315 12.58 -8.75 6.39
N GLU A 316 12.74 -9.29 5.19
CA GLU A 316 13.47 -10.53 4.96
C GLU A 316 14.98 -10.31 5.17
N GLY A 317 15.54 -10.91 6.22
CA GLY A 317 16.95 -10.87 6.56
C GLY A 317 17.60 -12.24 6.40
N ASP A 318 18.74 -12.44 7.07
CA ASP A 318 19.38 -13.75 7.13
C ASP A 318 18.46 -14.78 7.82
N ALA A 319 18.58 -16.06 7.48
CA ALA A 319 17.72 -17.12 8.03
C ALA A 319 17.74 -17.21 9.58
N ASN A 320 18.80 -16.68 10.21
CA ASN A 320 18.96 -16.64 11.67
C ASN A 320 18.55 -15.30 12.31
N ALA A 321 18.18 -14.29 11.52
CA ALA A 321 17.71 -13.01 12.04
C ALA A 321 16.43 -13.20 12.85
N ASP A 322 16.27 -12.37 13.88
CA ASP A 322 15.04 -12.37 14.66
C ASP A 322 13.86 -11.86 13.82
N SER A 323 12.66 -12.37 14.09
CA SER A 323 11.43 -11.84 13.50
C SER A 323 10.88 -10.74 14.40
N ARG A 324 10.83 -9.49 13.90
CA ARG A 324 10.48 -8.32 14.72
C ARG A 324 9.41 -7.46 14.05
N LEU A 325 8.43 -7.02 14.84
CA LEU A 325 7.57 -5.90 14.48
C LEU A 325 8.21 -4.62 15.02
N LEU A 326 8.50 -3.69 14.13
CA LEU A 326 9.16 -2.41 14.38
C LEU A 326 8.12 -1.29 14.47
N LEU A 327 8.23 -0.46 15.51
CA LEU A 327 7.45 0.76 15.70
C LEU A 327 8.43 1.93 15.72
N LEU A 328 8.41 2.73 14.65
CA LEU A 328 9.32 3.84 14.43
C LEU A 328 8.56 5.16 14.67
N ALA A 329 8.93 5.87 15.73
CA ALA A 329 8.24 7.07 16.14
C ALA A 329 8.52 8.24 15.18
N LEU A 330 7.47 9.00 14.84
CA LEU A 330 7.57 10.09 13.88
C LEU A 330 8.09 11.41 14.47
N ASP A 331 8.27 11.47 15.78
CA ASP A 331 8.97 12.55 16.48
C ASP A 331 10.49 12.31 16.59
N GLN A 332 11.03 11.29 15.89
CA GLN A 332 12.47 11.09 15.74
C GLN A 332 13.12 12.37 15.15
N PRO A 333 14.11 12.97 15.84
CA PRO A 333 14.86 14.08 15.27
C PRO A 333 15.64 13.61 14.04
N ARG A 334 15.45 14.31 12.92
CA ARG A 334 15.92 13.88 11.58
C ARG A 334 17.44 13.74 11.46
N THR A 335 18.19 14.47 12.27
CA THR A 335 19.67 14.48 12.27
C THR A 335 20.27 13.74 13.45
N SER A 336 19.47 13.01 14.23
CA SER A 336 19.93 12.21 15.36
C SER A 336 19.82 10.72 15.04
N PRO A 337 20.68 9.87 15.63
CA PRO A 337 20.50 8.43 15.55
C PRO A 337 19.17 8.00 16.18
N TRP A 338 18.60 6.91 15.68
CA TRP A 338 17.47 6.24 16.33
C TRP A 338 17.87 5.75 17.71
N GLN A 339 16.95 5.87 18.67
CA GLN A 339 17.16 5.44 20.05
C GLN A 339 16.28 4.22 20.34
N PRO A 340 16.87 3.04 20.60
CA PRO A 340 16.14 1.87 21.05
C PRO A 340 15.27 2.19 22.27
N ASP A 341 14.06 1.65 22.30
CA ASP A 341 13.07 1.83 23.37
C ASP A 341 12.63 3.28 23.62
N ARG A 342 12.94 4.19 22.70
CA ARG A 342 12.48 5.59 22.74
C ARG A 342 11.89 6.05 21.42
N THR A 343 12.60 5.89 20.31
CA THR A 343 12.12 6.30 18.97
C THR A 343 12.09 5.13 18.00
N ALA A 344 12.83 4.06 18.27
CA ALA A 344 12.69 2.78 17.60
C ALA A 344 12.37 1.69 18.63
N TYR A 345 11.20 1.08 18.53
CA TYR A 345 10.79 -0.05 19.36
C TYR A 345 10.69 -1.32 18.54
N ALA A 346 11.03 -2.45 19.13
CA ALA A 346 10.96 -3.75 18.47
C ALA A 346 10.25 -4.80 19.35
N MET A 347 9.18 -5.38 18.80
CA MET A 347 8.52 -6.56 19.38
C MET A 347 9.05 -7.81 18.71
N THR A 348 9.85 -8.58 19.43
CA THR A 348 10.54 -9.76 18.89
C THR A 348 9.71 -11.02 19.14
N VAL A 349 9.40 -11.75 18.07
CA VAL A 349 8.86 -13.10 18.17
C VAL A 349 9.94 -14.04 18.70
N PRO A 350 9.67 -14.90 19.70
CA PRO A 350 10.63 -15.86 20.18
C PRO A 350 11.21 -16.71 19.04
N ARG A 351 12.52 -16.91 19.04
CA ARG A 351 13.27 -17.67 18.02
C ARG A 351 12.78 -19.11 17.78
N ALA A 352 12.07 -19.69 18.74
CA ALA A 352 11.45 -21.02 18.63
C ALA A 352 10.15 -20.98 17.81
N GLY A 353 9.52 -19.81 17.67
CA GLY A 353 8.31 -19.58 16.89
C GLY A 353 8.61 -19.12 15.45
N SER A 354 9.45 -18.08 15.30
CA SER A 354 9.79 -17.50 13.99
C SER A 354 11.22 -16.96 13.91
N ARG A 355 11.78 -16.98 12.70
CA ARG A 355 13.09 -16.41 12.30
C ARG A 355 13.05 -15.92 10.85
N GLY A 356 14.07 -15.17 10.45
CA GLY A 356 14.23 -14.67 9.07
C GLY A 356 13.54 -13.34 8.79
N GLY A 357 12.66 -12.88 9.69
CA GLY A 357 12.03 -11.56 9.64
C GLY A 357 10.52 -11.62 9.51
N LEU A 358 9.88 -10.47 9.76
CA LEU A 358 8.44 -10.26 9.50
C LEU A 358 8.23 -9.39 8.27
N GLY A 359 7.19 -9.70 7.50
CA GLY A 359 6.72 -8.91 6.35
C GLY A 359 5.82 -7.73 6.76
N ALA A 360 5.18 -7.14 5.75
CA ALA A 360 4.33 -5.96 5.92
C ALA A 360 3.14 -6.22 6.87
N PRO A 361 2.96 -5.40 7.93
CA PRO A 361 1.88 -5.61 8.88
C PRO A 361 0.55 -5.01 8.38
N ALA A 362 -0.54 -5.64 8.78
CA ALA A 362 -1.87 -5.04 8.77
C ALA A 362 -2.22 -4.54 10.18
N VAL A 363 -2.68 -3.30 10.30
CA VAL A 363 -2.94 -2.67 11.60
C VAL A 363 -4.42 -2.35 11.75
N ALA A 364 -5.05 -2.89 12.79
CA ALA A 364 -6.43 -2.58 13.15
C ALA A 364 -6.45 -1.39 14.13
N LEU A 365 -7.39 -0.47 13.88
CA LEU A 365 -7.62 0.71 14.73
C LEU A 365 -8.83 0.49 15.63
N GLY A 366 -8.75 1.01 16.85
CA GLY A 366 -9.87 1.06 17.80
C GLY A 366 -10.80 2.25 17.54
N PRO A 367 -11.86 2.41 18.37
CA PRO A 367 -12.87 3.46 18.20
C PRO A 367 -12.31 4.90 18.24
N GLN A 368 -11.18 5.11 18.92
CA GLN A 368 -10.51 6.41 19.01
C GLN A 368 -9.49 6.65 17.89
N GLY A 369 -9.43 5.77 16.88
CA GLY A 369 -8.49 5.88 15.77
C GLY A 369 -7.05 5.49 16.10
N THR A 370 -6.77 5.02 17.32
CA THR A 370 -5.46 4.49 17.72
C THR A 370 -5.32 3.02 17.36
N ALA A 371 -4.10 2.58 17.05
CA ALA A 371 -3.83 1.18 16.74
C ALA A 371 -4.04 0.29 17.98
N THR A 372 -4.77 -0.80 17.78
CA THR A 372 -5.06 -1.79 18.84
C THR A 372 -4.46 -3.15 18.56
N LEU A 373 -4.40 -3.55 17.28
CA LEU A 373 -3.86 -4.85 16.88
C LEU A 373 -2.98 -4.67 15.63
N ALA A 374 -1.92 -5.46 15.53
CA ALA A 374 -1.19 -5.65 14.28
C ALA A 374 -1.07 -7.13 13.94
N TYR A 375 -1.08 -7.44 12.64
CA TYR A 375 -0.89 -8.78 12.11
C TYR A 375 0.23 -8.75 11.09
N ALA A 376 1.30 -9.51 11.33
CA ALA A 376 2.45 -9.54 10.44
C ALA A 376 2.77 -10.98 10.03
N PRO A 377 2.92 -11.25 8.72
CA PRO A 377 3.37 -12.57 8.27
C PRO A 377 4.87 -12.75 8.53
N ASP A 378 5.31 -13.97 8.77
CA ASP A 378 6.71 -14.35 8.71
C ASP A 378 7.09 -14.97 7.35
N THR A 379 8.36 -15.31 7.20
CA THR A 379 8.91 -15.95 5.99
C THR A 379 8.43 -17.39 5.78
N GLN A 380 7.79 -18.00 6.79
CA GLN A 380 7.37 -19.41 6.81
C GLN A 380 5.86 -19.59 6.67
N GLY A 381 5.11 -18.53 6.38
CA GLY A 381 3.67 -18.60 6.16
C GLY A 381 2.83 -18.57 7.43
N GLN A 382 3.42 -18.21 8.58
CA GLN A 382 2.66 -17.95 9.79
C GLN A 382 2.33 -16.47 9.88
N ILE A 383 1.17 -16.15 10.45
CA ILE A 383 0.75 -14.77 10.74
C ILE A 383 0.77 -14.61 12.26
N TRP A 384 1.50 -13.60 12.72
CA TRP A 384 1.65 -13.24 14.13
C TRP A 384 0.72 -12.08 14.47
N ARG A 385 0.02 -12.17 15.61
CA ARG A 385 -0.88 -11.14 16.13
C ARG A 385 -0.21 -10.43 17.30
N PHE A 386 -0.22 -9.10 17.26
CA PHE A 386 0.37 -8.22 18.26
C PHE A 386 -0.73 -7.35 18.88
N ASP A 387 -0.84 -7.36 20.21
CA ASP A 387 -1.69 -6.45 20.98
C ASP A 387 -0.95 -5.12 21.23
N LEU A 388 -1.43 -4.05 20.62
CA LEU A 388 -0.86 -2.71 20.69
C LEU A 388 -1.61 -1.80 21.68
N SER A 389 -2.65 -2.31 22.34
CA SER A 389 -3.54 -1.51 23.19
C SER A 389 -2.93 -1.10 24.54
N ARG A 390 -1.78 -1.68 24.93
CA ARG A 390 -1.14 -1.49 26.25
C ARG A 390 0.30 -0.98 26.14
N GLY A 391 0.50 0.24 25.64
CA GLY A 391 1.81 0.92 25.62
C GLY A 391 2.21 1.54 26.98
N PRO A 392 3.44 2.05 27.16
CA PRO A 392 4.69 1.65 26.51
C PRO A 392 5.33 0.37 27.11
N THR A 393 6.35 -0.12 26.39
CA THR A 393 7.09 -1.40 26.45
C THR A 393 6.47 -2.55 25.66
N TRP A 394 5.14 -2.57 25.46
CA TRP A 394 4.41 -3.60 24.68
C TRP A 394 4.88 -5.05 24.97
N ARG A 395 5.38 -5.32 26.18
CA ARG A 395 6.02 -6.60 26.56
C ARG A 395 5.11 -7.81 26.39
N GLN A 396 3.80 -7.56 26.43
CA GLN A 396 2.74 -8.56 26.32
C GLN A 396 2.06 -8.57 24.94
N ALA A 397 2.60 -7.87 23.94
CA ALA A 397 1.98 -7.78 22.62
C ALA A 397 1.74 -9.16 21.99
N LEU A 398 2.64 -10.11 22.22
CA LEU A 398 2.52 -11.49 21.74
C LEU A 398 1.81 -12.44 22.73
N GLY A 399 1.36 -11.93 23.88
CA GLY A 399 0.73 -12.71 24.94
C GLY A 399 1.46 -12.67 26.28
N THR A 400 0.76 -13.14 27.32
CA THR A 400 1.20 -13.04 28.72
C THR A 400 2.06 -14.24 29.17
N ASN A 401 1.93 -15.39 28.51
CA ASN A 401 2.74 -16.58 28.78
C ASN A 401 3.57 -17.03 27.56
N GLU A 402 4.52 -17.93 27.80
CA GLU A 402 5.46 -18.39 26.78
C GLU A 402 4.81 -19.15 25.63
N THR A 403 3.81 -19.99 25.93
CA THR A 403 3.06 -20.73 24.92
C THR A 403 2.36 -19.78 23.95
N GLN A 404 1.67 -18.77 24.46
CA GLN A 404 1.02 -17.75 23.63
C GLN A 404 2.05 -17.01 22.76
N ARG A 405 3.17 -16.59 23.34
CA ARG A 405 4.22 -15.87 22.60
C ARG A 405 4.86 -16.68 21.48
N ARG A 406 4.81 -18.00 21.54
CA ARG A 406 5.36 -18.92 20.52
C ARG A 406 4.29 -19.44 19.55
N THR A 407 3.04 -19.05 19.72
CA THR A 407 1.92 -19.56 18.93
C THR A 407 1.47 -18.50 17.93
N PRO A 408 1.59 -18.76 16.61
CA PRO A 408 1.08 -17.82 15.61
C PRO A 408 -0.44 -17.74 15.67
N PHE A 409 -1.00 -16.65 15.16
CA PHE A 409 -2.45 -16.51 15.00
C PHE A 409 -2.98 -17.48 13.93
N PHE A 410 -2.30 -17.57 12.80
CA PHE A 410 -2.69 -18.43 11.67
C PHE A 410 -1.47 -19.06 11.01
N LYS A 411 -1.61 -20.29 10.48
CA LYS A 411 -0.61 -20.98 9.65
C LYS A 411 -1.19 -21.29 8.28
N ALA A 412 -0.63 -20.69 7.23
CA ALA A 412 -1.05 -20.90 5.85
C ALA A 412 -0.42 -22.18 5.28
N THR A 413 -1.26 -23.08 4.77
CA THR A 413 -0.82 -24.34 4.17
C THR A 413 -1.60 -24.67 2.90
N SER A 414 -0.92 -25.25 1.91
CA SER A 414 -1.58 -25.75 0.71
C SER A 414 -2.42 -26.98 1.04
N ARG A 415 -3.23 -27.43 0.08
CA ARG A 415 -4.09 -28.61 0.27
C ARG A 415 -3.27 -29.87 0.58
N GLY A 416 -2.03 -29.93 0.10
CA GLY A 416 -1.08 -31.00 0.39
C GLY A 416 -0.32 -30.84 1.71
N GLY A 417 -0.65 -29.82 2.53
CA GLY A 417 -0.01 -29.58 3.82
C GLY A 417 1.32 -28.84 3.76
N SER A 418 1.77 -28.37 2.59
CA SER A 418 3.00 -27.57 2.47
C SER A 418 2.78 -26.16 3.00
N LEU A 419 3.75 -25.60 3.71
CA LEU A 419 3.71 -24.20 4.16
C LEU A 419 3.60 -23.24 2.96
N GLN A 420 2.77 -22.22 3.10
CA GLN A 420 2.57 -21.20 2.08
C GLN A 420 3.05 -19.84 2.57
N ARG A 421 4.04 -19.25 1.90
CA ARG A 421 4.49 -17.88 2.18
C ARG A 421 3.34 -16.91 1.87
N VAL A 422 3.01 -16.05 2.83
CA VAL A 422 2.00 -14.99 2.65
C VAL A 422 2.56 -13.93 1.71
N LEU A 423 1.79 -13.58 0.70
CA LEU A 423 2.11 -12.50 -0.23
C LEU A 423 1.39 -11.23 0.24
N GLY A 424 2.15 -10.16 0.49
CA GLY A 424 1.60 -8.89 0.95
C GLY A 424 0.73 -8.20 -0.11
N PRO A 425 -0.28 -7.41 0.29
CA PRO A 425 -0.60 -7.04 1.66
C PRO A 425 -1.63 -7.98 2.29
N ILE A 426 -1.73 -7.94 3.63
CA ILE A 426 -2.91 -8.42 4.35
C ILE A 426 -3.91 -7.25 4.38
N LEU A 427 -5.10 -7.45 3.82
CA LEU A 427 -6.20 -6.47 3.88
C LEU A 427 -7.08 -6.76 5.10
N LEU A 428 -7.57 -5.72 5.76
CA LEU A 428 -8.51 -5.85 6.88
C LEU A 428 -9.92 -5.45 6.46
N ALA A 429 -10.88 -6.34 6.70
CA ALA A 429 -12.30 -6.04 6.59
C ALA A 429 -12.95 -6.06 7.99
N ALA A 430 -13.86 -5.13 8.27
CA ALA A 430 -14.60 -5.13 9.53
C ALA A 430 -15.75 -6.14 9.50
N THR A 431 -15.86 -6.90 10.59
CA THR A 431 -16.99 -7.79 10.89
C THR A 431 -17.54 -7.48 12.28
N THR A 432 -18.71 -8.02 12.61
CA THR A 432 -19.31 -7.86 13.94
C THR A 432 -18.50 -8.50 15.06
N GLY A 433 -17.61 -9.44 14.74
CA GLY A 433 -16.80 -10.20 15.71
C GLY A 433 -15.35 -9.77 15.84
N GLY A 434 -14.90 -8.78 15.05
CA GLY A 434 -13.50 -8.35 14.98
C GLY A 434 -13.01 -8.15 13.55
N PRO A 435 -11.69 -7.90 13.35
CA PRO A 435 -11.11 -7.77 12.02
C PRO A 435 -11.07 -9.14 11.29
N LEU A 436 -11.31 -9.10 9.99
CA LEU A 436 -11.14 -10.21 9.06
C LEU A 436 -9.93 -9.93 8.19
N LEU A 437 -8.93 -10.79 8.26
CA LEU A 437 -7.71 -10.72 7.47
C LEU A 437 -7.96 -11.38 6.12
N VAL A 438 -7.79 -10.64 5.03
CA VAL A 438 -7.87 -11.16 3.67
C VAL A 438 -6.49 -11.08 3.01
N PHE A 439 -5.95 -12.22 2.60
CA PHE A 439 -4.59 -12.30 2.06
C PHE A 439 -4.45 -13.47 1.09
N THR A 440 -3.31 -13.52 0.40
CA THR A 440 -2.94 -14.65 -0.45
C THR A 440 -1.67 -15.29 0.06
N ALA A 441 -1.51 -16.59 -0.13
CA ALA A 441 -0.28 -17.30 0.20
C ALA A 441 0.05 -18.33 -0.89
N ILE A 442 1.33 -18.63 -1.07
CA ILE A 442 1.83 -19.55 -2.11
C ILE A 442 2.89 -20.49 -1.55
N ASP A 443 2.83 -21.77 -1.92
CA ASP A 443 3.87 -22.74 -1.55
C ASP A 443 5.02 -22.76 -2.56
N ALA A 444 6.08 -23.51 -2.24
CA ALA A 444 7.26 -23.65 -3.09
C ALA A 444 6.96 -24.31 -4.46
N HIS A 445 5.82 -24.98 -4.60
CA HIS A 445 5.38 -25.63 -5.85
C HIS A 445 4.42 -24.75 -6.67
N GLY A 446 4.16 -23.52 -6.21
CA GLY A 446 3.28 -22.57 -6.87
C GLY A 446 1.79 -22.77 -6.60
N ALA A 447 1.40 -23.61 -5.62
CA ALA A 447 0.00 -23.71 -5.22
C ALA A 447 -0.37 -22.50 -4.36
N ALA A 448 -1.26 -21.65 -4.90
CA ALA A 448 -1.70 -20.43 -4.27
C ALA A 448 -3.11 -20.56 -3.68
N THR A 449 -3.32 -19.94 -2.51
CA THR A 449 -4.60 -19.95 -1.80
C THR A 449 -4.93 -18.53 -1.35
N VAL A 450 -6.20 -18.14 -1.50
CA VAL A 450 -6.76 -16.90 -0.95
C VAL A 450 -7.44 -17.24 0.36
N TYR A 451 -7.19 -16.46 1.40
CA TYR A 451 -7.74 -16.67 2.73
C TYR A 451 -8.54 -15.46 3.20
N GLY A 452 -9.61 -15.71 3.93
CA GLY A 452 -10.28 -14.78 4.83
C GLY A 452 -10.29 -15.38 6.24
N VAL A 453 -9.55 -14.80 7.18
CA VAL A 453 -9.39 -15.34 8.55
C VAL A 453 -9.87 -14.32 9.59
N ALA A 454 -10.93 -14.65 10.32
CA ALA A 454 -11.52 -13.78 11.31
C ALA A 454 -10.79 -13.89 12.65
N ASP A 455 -10.39 -12.75 13.21
CA ASP A 455 -9.95 -12.70 14.61
C ASP A 455 -11.16 -12.39 15.50
N THR A 456 -11.68 -13.41 16.17
CA THR A 456 -12.81 -13.32 17.10
C THR A 456 -12.37 -13.04 18.54
N GLY A 457 -11.08 -12.80 18.79
CA GLY A 457 -10.51 -12.56 20.12
C GLY A 457 -10.35 -13.80 21.00
N THR A 458 -10.79 -14.98 20.54
CA THR A 458 -10.82 -16.22 21.34
C THR A 458 -9.95 -17.35 20.78
N SER A 459 -9.32 -17.18 19.61
CA SER A 459 -8.63 -18.25 18.89
C SER A 459 -7.26 -17.80 18.34
N GLY A 460 -6.20 -18.54 18.70
CA GLY A 460 -4.91 -18.53 18.01
C GLY A 460 -4.59 -19.93 17.48
N ASN A 461 -3.48 -20.10 16.77
CA ASN A 461 -3.08 -21.36 16.11
C ASN A 461 -4.11 -21.87 15.07
N LEU A 462 -4.78 -20.94 14.38
CA LEU A 462 -5.71 -21.30 13.32
C LEU A 462 -4.96 -21.86 12.10
N SER A 463 -5.65 -22.69 11.32
CA SER A 463 -5.19 -23.24 10.05
C SER A 463 -6.35 -23.28 9.06
N ARG A 464 -6.08 -23.71 7.82
CA ARG A 464 -7.12 -23.88 6.79
C ARG A 464 -8.28 -24.78 7.24
N ASP A 465 -8.04 -25.75 8.12
CA ASP A 465 -9.06 -26.68 8.62
C ASP A 465 -10.08 -26.00 9.55
N ASN A 466 -9.74 -24.81 10.06
CA ASN A 466 -10.65 -23.98 10.84
C ASN A 466 -11.49 -23.03 9.96
N LEU A 467 -11.37 -23.09 8.63
CA LEU A 467 -12.01 -22.18 7.68
C LEU A 467 -12.99 -22.93 6.78
N SER A 468 -14.00 -22.22 6.29
CA SER A 468 -14.93 -22.76 5.29
C SER A 468 -14.25 -22.88 3.93
N ARG A 469 -14.34 -24.05 3.29
CA ARG A 469 -13.77 -24.26 1.96
C ARG A 469 -14.68 -23.70 0.87
N LEU A 470 -14.11 -22.95 -0.07
CA LEU A 470 -14.74 -22.60 -1.34
C LEU A 470 -14.00 -23.31 -2.48
N ASN A 471 -14.76 -23.92 -3.39
CA ASN A 471 -14.23 -24.57 -4.58
C ASN A 471 -14.15 -23.57 -5.73
N ALA A 472 -12.97 -23.42 -6.32
CA ALA A 472 -12.74 -22.72 -7.57
C ALA A 472 -12.59 -23.73 -8.72
N ASN A 473 -13.52 -23.70 -9.67
CA ASN A 473 -13.47 -24.52 -10.87
C ASN A 473 -13.26 -23.64 -12.09
N GLU A 474 -12.34 -24.01 -12.97
CA GLU A 474 -12.17 -23.30 -14.23
C GLU A 474 -13.42 -23.46 -15.12
N ASP A 475 -13.85 -22.36 -15.70
CA ASP A 475 -14.88 -22.27 -16.73
C ASP A 475 -14.24 -21.54 -17.92
N ALA A 476 -14.61 -21.82 -19.17
CA ALA A 476 -13.82 -21.47 -20.37
C ALA A 476 -13.20 -20.04 -20.35
N ASP A 477 -13.97 -19.04 -19.92
CA ASP A 477 -13.50 -17.63 -19.83
C ASP A 477 -13.38 -17.09 -18.39
N GLY A 478 -13.33 -17.95 -17.38
CA GLY A 478 -13.22 -17.55 -15.98
C GLY A 478 -13.07 -18.69 -14.97
N VAL A 479 -13.51 -18.43 -13.75
CA VAL A 479 -13.46 -19.33 -12.61
C VAL A 479 -14.77 -19.23 -11.86
N VAL A 480 -15.43 -20.35 -11.63
CA VAL A 480 -16.65 -20.42 -10.82
C VAL A 480 -16.26 -20.79 -9.39
N ILE A 481 -16.53 -19.91 -8.44
CA ILE A 481 -16.29 -20.10 -7.00
C ILE A 481 -17.61 -20.36 -6.28
N ARG A 482 -17.70 -21.49 -5.58
CA ARG A 482 -18.89 -21.90 -4.79
C ARG A 482 -18.49 -22.43 -3.42
N ALA A 483 -19.39 -22.29 -2.45
CA ALA A 483 -19.21 -22.92 -1.14
C ALA A 483 -19.30 -24.45 -1.26
N ASP A 484 -18.41 -25.16 -0.56
CA ASP A 484 -18.34 -26.63 -0.58
C ASP A 484 -19.30 -27.30 0.44
N GLY A 485 -20.11 -26.51 1.15
CA GLY A 485 -20.94 -26.99 2.27
C GLY A 485 -20.11 -27.21 3.56
N GLY A 486 -20.74 -27.05 4.73
CA GLY A 486 -20.05 -27.07 6.03
C GLY A 486 -19.36 -25.74 6.33
N GLY A 487 -19.93 -24.96 7.26
CA GLY A 487 -19.41 -23.65 7.63
C GLY A 487 -18.55 -23.70 8.88
N ALA A 488 -17.28 -23.30 8.78
CA ALA A 488 -16.48 -22.95 9.94
C ALA A 488 -16.66 -21.46 10.26
N SER A 489 -16.72 -21.11 11.54
CA SER A 489 -16.99 -19.74 12.01
C SER A 489 -15.85 -18.75 11.78
N ASN A 490 -14.64 -19.25 11.49
CA ASN A 490 -13.42 -18.44 11.53
C ASN A 490 -13.01 -17.89 10.16
N GLY A 491 -13.85 -18.07 9.14
CA GLY A 491 -13.67 -17.46 7.82
C GLY A 491 -13.74 -18.47 6.67
N TRP A 492 -12.96 -18.22 5.62
CA TRP A 492 -13.03 -18.94 4.35
C TRP A 492 -11.66 -19.08 3.69
N HIS A 493 -11.51 -20.05 2.78
CA HIS A 493 -10.35 -20.14 1.90
C HIS A 493 -10.72 -20.65 0.50
N VAL A 494 -9.96 -20.23 -0.51
CA VAL A 494 -10.10 -20.66 -1.91
C VAL A 494 -8.73 -21.05 -2.44
N ASP A 495 -8.54 -22.32 -2.78
CA ASP A 495 -7.36 -22.75 -3.53
C ASP A 495 -7.51 -22.30 -4.99
N LEU A 496 -6.56 -21.53 -5.51
CA LEU A 496 -6.61 -21.01 -6.88
C LEU A 496 -6.34 -22.14 -7.89
N PRO A 497 -6.87 -22.03 -9.13
CA PRO A 497 -6.58 -23.00 -10.19
C PRO A 497 -5.07 -23.20 -10.39
N LYS A 498 -4.68 -24.44 -10.69
CA LYS A 498 -3.26 -24.81 -10.83
C LYS A 498 -2.57 -23.95 -11.90
N GLY A 499 -1.35 -23.49 -11.59
CA GLY A 499 -0.54 -22.68 -12.50
C GLY A 499 -0.88 -21.19 -12.50
N GLN A 500 -1.84 -20.74 -11.68
CA GLN A 500 -2.10 -19.31 -11.45
C GLN A 500 -1.21 -18.78 -10.33
N ALA A 501 -0.26 -17.90 -10.68
CA ALA A 501 0.51 -17.13 -9.72
C ALA A 501 -0.23 -15.84 -9.36
N VAL A 502 -0.22 -15.45 -8.08
CA VAL A 502 -0.82 -14.19 -7.63
C VAL A 502 0.06 -13.01 -8.06
N ASP A 503 -0.53 -12.02 -8.73
CA ASP A 503 0.15 -10.77 -9.09
C ASP A 503 -0.11 -9.70 -8.02
N ASP A 504 -1.38 -9.48 -7.64
CA ASP A 504 -1.73 -8.58 -6.54
C ASP A 504 -3.13 -8.77 -5.94
N LEU A 505 -3.30 -8.30 -4.70
CA LEU A 505 -4.58 -8.20 -3.97
C LEU A 505 -4.80 -6.76 -3.47
N THR A 506 -5.92 -6.15 -3.85
CA THR A 506 -6.28 -4.77 -3.48
C THR A 506 -7.73 -4.63 -3.02
N ALA A 507 -8.03 -3.55 -2.31
CA ALA A 507 -9.42 -3.15 -2.08
C ALA A 507 -10.06 -2.65 -3.39
N ALA A 508 -11.27 -3.13 -3.67
CA ALA A 508 -12.09 -2.73 -4.81
C ALA A 508 -13.35 -2.02 -4.30
N GLY A 509 -13.17 -0.76 -3.92
CA GLY A 509 -14.21 0.03 -3.25
C GLY A 509 -14.46 -0.40 -1.80
N THR A 510 -15.60 -0.02 -1.24
CA THR A 510 -15.89 -0.20 0.20
C THR A 510 -16.18 -1.65 0.60
N HIS A 511 -16.58 -2.50 -0.36
CA HIS A 511 -17.11 -3.84 -0.07
C HIS A 511 -16.56 -4.91 -1.02
N GLY A 512 -15.47 -4.66 -1.73
CA GLY A 512 -14.89 -5.62 -2.66
C GLY A 512 -13.39 -5.72 -2.48
N VAL A 513 -12.82 -6.84 -2.91
CA VAL A 513 -11.39 -6.99 -3.17
C VAL A 513 -11.18 -7.41 -4.61
N LEU A 514 -10.15 -6.85 -5.24
CA LEU A 514 -9.69 -7.24 -6.56
C LEU A 514 -8.40 -8.04 -6.40
N LEU A 515 -8.48 -9.32 -6.78
CA LEU A 515 -7.32 -10.19 -6.93
C LEU A 515 -6.97 -10.27 -8.42
N THR A 516 -5.69 -10.17 -8.73
CA THR A 516 -5.16 -10.43 -10.07
C THR A 516 -4.18 -11.59 -10.03
N THR A 517 -4.31 -12.52 -10.96
CA THR A 517 -3.41 -13.67 -11.11
C THR A 517 -2.86 -13.71 -12.52
N ARG A 518 -1.80 -14.50 -12.73
CA ARG A 518 -1.18 -14.71 -14.03
C ARG A 518 -0.77 -16.17 -14.19
N ASP A 519 -1.00 -16.73 -15.37
CA ASP A 519 -0.49 -18.06 -15.70
C ASP A 519 0.94 -18.02 -16.25
N ALA A 520 1.54 -19.21 -16.45
CA ALA A 520 2.90 -19.35 -16.99
C ALA A 520 3.08 -18.75 -18.39
N SER A 521 2.01 -18.58 -19.17
CA SER A 521 2.04 -17.93 -20.49
C SER A 521 2.00 -16.40 -20.40
N GLY A 522 1.83 -15.86 -19.19
CA GLY A 522 1.74 -14.43 -18.94
C GLY A 522 0.33 -13.86 -19.03
N ARG A 523 -0.69 -14.70 -19.25
CA ARG A 523 -2.09 -14.30 -19.35
C ARG A 523 -2.65 -14.02 -17.96
N GLU A 524 -3.27 -12.85 -17.81
CA GLU A 524 -3.77 -12.35 -16.54
C GLU A 524 -5.25 -12.72 -16.33
N ARG A 525 -5.67 -12.85 -15.08
CA ARG A 525 -7.07 -12.98 -14.67
C ARG A 525 -7.39 -11.99 -13.56
N ALA A 526 -8.62 -11.48 -13.52
CA ALA A 526 -9.12 -10.65 -12.43
C ALA A 526 -10.32 -11.29 -11.73
N TYR A 527 -10.28 -11.29 -10.40
CA TYR A 527 -11.33 -11.80 -9.53
C TYR A 527 -11.84 -10.63 -8.68
N LEU A 528 -13.14 -10.37 -8.73
CA LEU A 528 -13.81 -9.42 -7.85
C LEU A 528 -14.56 -10.22 -6.78
N LEU A 529 -14.11 -10.16 -5.54
CA LEU A 529 -14.64 -10.97 -4.45
C LEU A 529 -15.22 -10.09 -3.33
N ASP A 530 -16.21 -10.62 -2.61
CA ASP A 530 -16.59 -10.09 -1.31
C ASP A 530 -15.55 -10.54 -0.25
N PRO A 531 -14.84 -9.62 0.42
CA PRO A 531 -13.86 -10.00 1.43
C PRO A 531 -14.46 -10.81 2.59
N ARG A 532 -15.75 -10.63 2.92
CA ARG A 532 -16.40 -11.31 4.05
C ARG A 532 -16.75 -12.77 3.77
N THR A 533 -17.04 -13.10 2.52
CA THR A 533 -17.52 -14.43 2.14
C THR A 533 -16.59 -15.18 1.21
N GLY A 534 -15.65 -14.50 0.55
CA GLY A 534 -14.77 -15.06 -0.49
C GLY A 534 -15.49 -15.38 -1.80
N LEU A 535 -16.78 -15.06 -1.90
CA LEU A 535 -17.61 -15.32 -3.07
C LEU A 535 -17.68 -14.09 -3.98
N PRO A 536 -17.84 -14.28 -5.30
CA PRO A 536 -18.04 -13.19 -6.23
C PRO A 536 -19.42 -12.56 -6.06
N PRO A 537 -19.63 -11.33 -6.59
CA PRO A 537 -20.87 -10.60 -6.42
C PRO A 537 -22.05 -11.15 -7.23
N ASN A 538 -21.80 -11.97 -8.25
CA ASN A 538 -22.87 -12.55 -9.05
C ASN A 538 -23.44 -13.84 -8.45
N LYS A 539 -24.69 -14.15 -8.81
CA LYS A 539 -25.42 -15.30 -8.27
C LYS A 539 -24.90 -16.64 -8.80
N ASP A 540 -24.29 -16.64 -9.99
CA ASP A 540 -23.83 -17.88 -10.65
C ASP A 540 -22.47 -18.37 -10.11
N GLY A 541 -21.79 -17.52 -9.34
CA GLY A 541 -20.49 -17.77 -8.74
C GLY A 541 -19.31 -17.52 -9.68
N ARG A 542 -19.52 -16.94 -10.88
CA ARG A 542 -18.46 -16.78 -11.90
C ARG A 542 -17.58 -15.57 -11.58
N THR A 543 -16.28 -15.66 -11.76
CA THR A 543 -15.33 -14.55 -11.63
C THR A 543 -14.03 -14.96 -12.32
N GLY A 544 -12.87 -14.39 -11.95
CA GLY A 544 -11.58 -14.83 -12.49
C GLY A 544 -11.46 -14.62 -14.00
N HIS A 545 -12.06 -13.54 -14.49
CA HIS A 545 -12.15 -13.21 -15.91
C HIS A 545 -10.76 -13.10 -16.52
N VAL A 546 -10.55 -13.80 -17.65
CA VAL A 546 -9.32 -13.67 -18.44
C VAL A 546 -9.23 -12.24 -18.98
N LEU A 547 -8.10 -11.59 -18.70
CA LEU A 547 -7.85 -10.23 -19.13
C LEU A 547 -7.09 -10.21 -20.45
N THR A 548 -7.58 -9.42 -21.39
CA THR A 548 -6.87 -9.04 -22.63
C THR A 548 -6.26 -7.63 -22.55
N GLY A 549 -6.21 -7.03 -21.36
CA GLY A 549 -5.88 -5.63 -21.15
C GLY A 549 -5.94 -5.24 -19.67
N THR A 550 -5.85 -3.95 -19.36
CA THR A 550 -5.67 -3.47 -17.97
C THR A 550 -7.00 -3.45 -17.21
N PRO A 551 -7.09 -4.09 -16.02
CA PRO A 551 -8.30 -4.06 -15.22
C PRO A 551 -8.48 -2.69 -14.55
N LEU A 552 -9.73 -2.24 -14.43
CA LEU A 552 -10.08 -0.94 -13.87
C LEU A 552 -11.34 -1.04 -13.01
N ILE A 553 -11.34 -0.44 -11.82
CA ILE A 553 -12.52 -0.39 -10.96
C ILE A 553 -13.19 0.99 -11.05
N THR A 554 -14.52 1.00 -11.12
CA THR A 554 -15.32 2.22 -10.96
C THR A 554 -16.37 2.04 -9.88
N MET A 555 -16.64 3.10 -9.12
CA MET A 555 -17.75 3.16 -8.18
C MET A 555 -18.72 4.25 -8.60
N HIS A 556 -20.02 3.95 -8.55
CA HIS A 556 -21.08 4.91 -8.83
C HIS A 556 -22.17 4.81 -7.77
N ALA A 557 -22.46 5.90 -7.08
CA ALA A 557 -23.58 5.97 -6.15
C ALA A 557 -24.84 6.45 -6.86
N ALA A 558 -25.93 5.70 -6.75
CA ALA A 558 -27.24 6.14 -7.22
C ALA A 558 -27.77 7.29 -6.34
N PRO A 559 -28.74 8.08 -6.83
CA PRO A 559 -29.47 9.02 -5.97
C PRO A 559 -30.12 8.31 -4.78
N PRO A 560 -30.23 8.96 -3.61
CA PRO A 560 -31.01 8.44 -2.48
C PRO A 560 -32.46 8.13 -2.88
N ALA A 561 -32.93 6.93 -2.59
CA ALA A 561 -34.33 6.54 -2.69
C ALA A 561 -34.96 6.60 -1.30
N HIS A 562 -36.12 7.25 -1.17
CA HIS A 562 -36.87 7.30 0.07
C HIS A 562 -37.81 6.10 0.14
N MET A 563 -37.64 5.27 1.16
CA MET A 563 -38.50 4.12 1.41
C MET A 563 -39.75 4.56 2.20
N PRO A 564 -40.89 3.85 2.04
CA PRO A 564 -42.03 3.99 2.94
C PRO A 564 -41.57 3.83 4.40
N GLY A 565 -41.83 4.83 5.24
CA GLY A 565 -41.32 4.90 6.62
C GLY A 565 -40.18 5.91 6.87
N GLY A 566 -39.83 6.74 5.88
CA GLY A 566 -38.92 7.88 6.05
C GLY A 566 -37.42 7.53 6.04
N VAL A 567 -37.08 6.27 5.79
CA VAL A 567 -35.69 5.80 5.65
C VAL A 567 -35.21 6.09 4.24
N ALA A 568 -34.14 6.87 4.09
CA ALA A 568 -33.45 7.01 2.82
C ALA A 568 -32.47 5.84 2.64
N VAL A 569 -32.39 5.27 1.44
CA VAL A 569 -31.41 4.25 1.06
C VAL A 569 -30.65 4.71 -0.17
N GLN A 570 -29.40 4.29 -0.29
CA GLN A 570 -28.56 4.61 -1.45
C GLN A 570 -27.87 3.34 -1.96
N ALA A 571 -28.02 3.08 -3.25
CA ALA A 571 -27.27 2.03 -3.92
C ALA A 571 -25.89 2.56 -4.35
N VAL A 572 -24.86 1.76 -4.17
CA VAL A 572 -23.50 1.99 -4.66
C VAL A 572 -23.12 0.82 -5.54
N HIS A 573 -22.70 1.11 -6.76
CA HIS A 573 -22.33 0.13 -7.77
C HIS A 573 -20.81 0.11 -7.95
N THR A 574 -20.16 -1.01 -7.65
CA THR A 574 -18.75 -1.25 -7.98
C THR A 574 -18.70 -2.06 -9.27
N THR A 575 -18.01 -1.56 -10.29
CA THR A 575 -17.91 -2.19 -11.60
C THR A 575 -16.45 -2.42 -11.95
N MET A 576 -16.15 -3.64 -12.41
CA MET A 576 -14.88 -4.03 -12.99
C MET A 576 -14.95 -3.91 -14.50
N TRP A 577 -14.00 -3.17 -15.04
CA TRP A 577 -13.78 -2.94 -16.45
C TRP A 577 -12.43 -3.49 -16.87
N GLN A 578 -12.26 -3.64 -18.17
CA GLN A 578 -10.97 -3.87 -18.77
C GLN A 578 -10.75 -2.91 -19.93
N LEU A 579 -9.59 -2.26 -19.94
CA LEU A 579 -9.11 -1.44 -21.04
C LEU A 579 -8.31 -2.31 -22.01
N ASN A 580 -8.85 -2.52 -23.21
CA ASN A 580 -8.19 -3.24 -24.30
C ASN A 580 -7.96 -2.28 -25.48
N GLY A 581 -6.76 -1.71 -25.55
CA GLY A 581 -6.41 -0.71 -26.56
C GLY A 581 -7.36 0.49 -26.51
N GLU A 582 -8.18 0.65 -27.54
CA GLU A 582 -9.12 1.76 -27.72
C GLU A 582 -10.53 1.51 -27.17
N ARG A 583 -10.77 0.41 -26.44
CA ARG A 583 -12.08 0.12 -25.83
C ARG A 583 -11.99 -0.24 -24.35
N ALA A 584 -13.06 0.07 -23.63
CA ALA A 584 -13.28 -0.23 -22.22
C ALA A 584 -14.53 -1.11 -22.09
N GLN A 585 -14.34 -2.39 -21.79
CA GLN A 585 -15.43 -3.35 -21.66
C GLN A 585 -15.75 -3.62 -20.19
N ARG A 586 -17.05 -3.68 -19.85
CA ARG A 586 -17.50 -4.10 -18.53
C ARG A 586 -17.37 -5.61 -18.39
N LEU A 587 -16.67 -6.05 -17.35
CA LEU A 587 -16.53 -7.48 -17.02
C LEU A 587 -17.56 -7.91 -15.98
N GLU A 588 -17.66 -7.18 -14.87
CA GLU A 588 -18.49 -7.55 -13.74
C GLU A 588 -18.98 -6.31 -12.98
N SER A 589 -20.15 -6.38 -12.34
CA SER A 589 -20.65 -5.31 -11.50
C SER A 589 -21.35 -5.84 -10.26
N ARG A 590 -21.17 -5.12 -9.14
CA ARG A 590 -21.81 -5.37 -7.85
C ARG A 590 -22.61 -4.15 -7.43
N SER A 591 -23.80 -4.37 -6.88
CA SER A 591 -24.60 -3.33 -6.22
C SER A 591 -24.64 -3.59 -4.71
N TYR A 592 -24.43 -2.56 -3.91
CA TYR A 592 -24.61 -2.57 -2.46
C TYR A 592 -25.57 -1.46 -2.06
N THR A 593 -26.50 -1.75 -1.15
CA THR A 593 -27.43 -0.74 -0.63
C THR A 593 -27.05 -0.37 0.80
N ARG A 594 -26.88 0.93 1.05
CA ARG A 594 -26.73 1.48 2.41
C ARG A 594 -27.98 2.23 2.82
N GLN A 595 -28.34 2.16 4.10
CA GLN A 595 -29.30 3.11 4.69
C GLN A 595 -28.59 4.43 4.96
N LEU A 596 -29.23 5.53 4.56
CA LEU A 596 -28.85 6.89 4.89
C LEU A 596 -29.68 7.31 6.11
N GLY A 597 -29.05 7.33 7.28
CA GLY A 597 -29.69 7.82 8.50
C GLY A 597 -29.63 9.34 8.60
N ARG A 598 -30.61 9.94 9.28
CA ARG A 598 -30.43 11.23 9.95
C ARG A 598 -29.36 11.01 11.03
N LEU A 599 -28.15 11.55 10.86
CA LEU A 599 -27.35 11.92 12.01
C LEU A 599 -28.14 13.06 12.67
N SER A 600 -28.91 12.77 13.71
CA SER A 600 -29.50 13.83 14.53
C SER A 600 -28.34 14.56 15.21
N TRP A 601 -27.85 15.62 14.59
CA TRP A 601 -27.16 16.66 15.32
C TRP A 601 -28.21 17.26 16.27
N ARG A 602 -28.20 16.85 17.53
CA ARG A 602 -28.61 17.80 18.57
C ARG A 602 -27.43 18.74 18.68
N GLU A 603 -27.61 19.97 18.21
CA GLU A 603 -26.89 21.09 18.79
C GLU A 603 -27.02 20.96 20.31
N VAL A 604 -25.91 20.67 20.98
CA VAL A 604 -25.79 21.03 22.39
C VAL A 604 -25.50 22.52 22.35
N THR A 605 -26.55 23.33 22.25
CA THR A 605 -26.45 24.73 22.62
C THR A 605 -26.14 24.75 24.11
N GLU A 606 -24.97 25.28 24.48
CA GLU A 606 -24.72 25.75 25.84
C GLU A 606 -25.85 26.71 26.23
N ALA A 607 -26.75 26.24 27.08
CA ALA A 607 -27.68 27.07 27.80
C ALA A 607 -27.42 26.83 29.29
N GLY A 608 -26.81 27.81 29.96
CA GLY A 608 -26.79 27.82 31.42
C GLY A 608 -25.64 28.52 32.12
N THR A 609 -25.16 29.67 31.66
CA THR A 609 -24.66 30.69 32.60
C THR A 609 -25.85 31.50 33.14
N ARG A 610 -26.20 31.24 34.40
CA ARG A 610 -26.70 32.26 35.31
C ARG A 610 -25.99 32.08 36.64
#